data_AF-A0A973D950-F1
#
_entry.id   AF-A0A973D950-F1
#
_cell.length_a   1.000
_cell.length_b   1.000
_cell.length_c   1.000
_cell.angle_alpha   90.00
_cell.angle_beta   90.00
_cell.angle_gamma   90.00
#
_symmetry.space_group_name_H-M   'P 1'
#
loop_
_entity.id
_entity.type
_entity.pdbx_description
1 polymer ?
#
loop_
_entity_poly.entity_id
_entity_poly.type
_entity_poly.pdbx_seq_one_letter_code
_entity_poly.pdbx_strand_id
1 'polypeptide(L)' 'MPAETPDLPGTHEAPQGTRWHPVCSVKDVDEEEPFFGAAEGRELMIIRQGARITVFDDHCPHVGSSMVGAVVEDGQVEC' A
#
# COMPACT_ATOMS: atom_id res chain seq x y z
N MET A 1 -17.44 -20.74 7.56
CA MET A 1 -16.23 -20.40 6.77
C MET A 1 -16.46 -18.97 6.28
N PRO A 2 -15.80 -17.93 6.81
CA PRO A 2 -15.99 -16.61 6.25
C PRO A 2 -15.46 -16.65 4.82
N ALA A 3 -16.30 -16.22 3.87
CA ALA A 3 -15.95 -16.12 2.47
C ALA A 3 -14.71 -15.25 2.35
N GLU A 4 -13.67 -15.78 1.70
CA GLU A 4 -12.55 -15.00 1.21
C GLU A 4 -13.14 -13.92 0.31
N THR A 5 -13.20 -12.68 0.81
CA THR A 5 -13.55 -11.53 -0.02
C THR A 5 -12.46 -11.44 -1.08
N PRO A 6 -12.75 -11.69 -2.37
CA PRO A 6 -11.72 -11.60 -3.39
C PRO A 6 -11.21 -10.17 -3.38
N ASP A 7 -9.89 -10.04 -3.18
CA ASP A 7 -9.13 -8.79 -3.14
C ASP A 7 -9.02 -8.20 -4.56
N LEU A 8 -10.16 -8.08 -5.24
CA LEU A 8 -10.29 -7.44 -6.52
C LEU A 8 -10.52 -5.95 -6.28
N PRO A 9 -9.96 -5.05 -7.11
CA PRO A 9 -10.13 -3.62 -6.99
C PRO A 9 -11.58 -3.27 -7.34
N GLY A 10 -12.48 -3.40 -6.37
CA GLY A 10 -13.88 -3.06 -6.55
C GLY A 10 -14.03 -1.55 -6.70
N THR A 11 -15.04 -1.15 -7.46
CA THR A 11 -15.58 0.21 -7.51
C THR A 11 -16.29 0.56 -6.18
N HIS A 12 -15.64 0.28 -5.06
CA HIS A 12 -16.20 0.51 -3.74
C HIS A 12 -16.23 2.02 -3.52
N GLU A 13 -17.42 2.60 -3.34
CA GLU A 13 -17.53 3.97 -2.86
C GLU A 13 -16.76 4.11 -1.54
N ALA A 14 -16.14 5.27 -1.33
CA ALA A 14 -15.45 5.53 -0.07
C ALA A 14 -16.48 5.46 1.07
N PRO A 15 -16.10 4.96 2.26
CA PRO A 15 -16.95 5.03 3.45
C PRO A 15 -17.51 6.44 3.67
N GLN A 16 -18.72 6.55 4.23
CA GLN A 16 -19.36 7.84 4.48
C GLN A 16 -18.46 8.77 5.30
N GLY A 17 -18.29 10.01 4.82
CA GLY A 17 -17.39 10.99 5.45
C GLY A 17 -15.90 10.85 5.06
N THR A 18 -15.56 9.90 4.18
CA THR A 18 -14.21 9.72 3.64
C THR A 18 -14.21 9.89 2.11
N ARG A 19 -13.03 9.96 1.49
CA ARG A 19 -12.87 10.08 0.05
C ARG A 19 -11.67 9.26 -0.44
N TRP A 20 -11.79 8.68 -1.63
CA TRP A 20 -10.67 8.04 -2.30
C TRP A 20 -9.74 9.09 -2.92
N HIS A 21 -8.44 8.82 -2.87
CA HIS A 21 -7.41 9.64 -3.48
C HIS A 21 -6.63 8.83 -4.50
N PRO A 22 -6.42 9.35 -5.72
CA PRO A 22 -5.44 8.76 -6.62
C PRO A 22 -4.05 8.94 -6.01
N VAL A 23 -3.27 7.86 -5.95
CA VAL A 23 -1.90 7.87 -5.40
C VAL A 23 -0.87 7.68 -6.52
N CYS A 24 -0.98 6.60 -7.28
CA CYS A 24 -0.14 6.29 -8.43
C CYS A 24 -0.88 5.40 -9.44
N SER A 25 -0.29 5.18 -10.61
CA SER A 25 -0.76 4.14 -11.53
C SER A 25 -0.34 2.77 -11.02
N VAL A 26 -1.18 1.75 -11.20
CA VAL A 26 -0.82 0.35 -10.90
C VAL A 26 0.42 -0.10 -11.68
N LYS A 27 0.68 0.50 -12.85
CA LYS A 27 1.86 0.21 -13.67
C LYS A 27 3.17 0.75 -13.08
N ASP A 28 3.08 1.70 -12.16
CA ASP A 28 4.25 2.30 -11.50
C ASP A 28 4.69 1.48 -10.28
N VAL A 29 3.89 0.50 -9.85
CA VAL A 29 4.18 -0.38 -8.71
C VAL A 29 4.67 -1.73 -9.23
N ASP A 30 5.95 -1.99 -9.01
CA ASP A 30 6.62 -3.23 -9.35
C ASP A 30 6.44 -4.30 -8.25
N GLU A 31 6.72 -5.56 -8.56
CA GLU A 31 6.64 -6.67 -7.59
C GLU A 31 7.94 -6.82 -6.76
N GLU A 32 9.06 -6.29 -7.22
CA GLU A 32 10.37 -6.40 -6.57
C GLU A 32 10.64 -5.24 -5.60
N GLU A 33 10.16 -4.02 -5.91
CA GLU A 33 10.45 -2.81 -5.13
C GLU A 33 9.17 -2.05 -4.72
N PRO A 34 9.09 -1.52 -3.48
CA PRO A 34 8.01 -0.64 -3.06
C PRO A 34 7.96 0.66 -3.85
N PHE A 35 6.76 1.14 -4.14
CA PHE A 35 6.53 2.49 -4.63
C PHE A 35 6.25 3.43 -3.46
N PHE A 36 6.88 4.61 -3.47
CA PHE A 36 6.66 5.65 -2.46
C PHE A 36 5.86 6.81 -3.07
N GLY A 37 4.78 7.19 -2.41
CA GLY A 37 3.89 8.25 -2.86
C GLY A 37 3.32 9.06 -1.69
N ALA A 38 2.50 10.04 -2.00
CA ALA A 38 1.83 10.84 -0.98
C ALA A 38 0.39 11.14 -1.37
N ALA A 39 -0.50 11.17 -0.37
CA ALA A 39 -1.87 11.62 -0.51
C ALA A 39 -2.30 12.37 0.76
N GLU A 40 -2.94 13.54 0.61
CA GLU A 40 -3.42 14.36 1.73
C GLU A 40 -2.36 14.66 2.81
N GLY A 41 -1.11 14.84 2.39
CA GLY A 41 0.00 15.11 3.32
C GLY A 41 0.46 13.91 4.14
N ARG A 42 0.03 12.70 3.78
CA ARG A 42 0.56 11.44 4.32
C ARG A 42 1.52 10.82 3.33
N GLU A 43 2.67 10.40 3.82
CA GLU A 43 3.66 9.64 3.06
C GLU A 43 3.31 8.15 3.14
N LEU A 44 3.26 7.50 1.98
CA LEU A 44 2.73 6.16 1.81
C LEU A 44 3.77 5.27 1.12
N MET A 45 3.87 4.04 1.58
CA MET A 45 4.59 2.96 0.93
C MET A 45 3.58 1.98 0.34
N ILE A 46 3.69 1.72 -0.96
CA ILE A 46 2.80 0.83 -1.72
C ILE A 46 3.60 -0.37 -2.20
N ILE A 47 3.14 -1.57 -1.88
CA ILE A 47 3.77 -2.83 -2.32
C ILE A 47 2.81 -3.62 -3.20
N ARG A 48 3.37 -4.42 -4.11
CA ARG A 48 2.61 -5.32 -4.97
C ARG A 48 3.10 -6.76 -4.83
N GLN A 49 2.15 -7.68 -4.69
CA GLN A 49 2.39 -9.12 -4.60
C GLN A 49 1.42 -9.83 -5.55
N GLY A 50 1.88 -10.11 -6.77
CA GLY A 50 1.02 -10.60 -7.85
C GLY A 50 -0.11 -9.62 -8.19
N ALA A 51 -1.35 -10.03 -7.93
CA ALA A 51 -2.54 -9.22 -8.17
C ALA A 51 -2.90 -8.29 -6.99
N ARG A 52 -2.24 -8.44 -5.84
CA ARG A 52 -2.56 -7.72 -4.61
C ARG A 52 -1.71 -6.46 -4.46
N ILE A 53 -2.35 -5.36 -4.08
CA ILE A 53 -1.69 -4.09 -3.74
C ILE A 53 -1.98 -3.80 -2.26
N THR A 54 -0.93 -3.55 -1.48
CA THR A 54 -1.06 -3.18 -0.05
C THR A 54 -0.40 -1.82 0.17
N VAL A 55 -1.00 -1.00 1.03
CA VAL A 55 -0.53 0.35 1.34
C VAL A 55 -0.26 0.48 2.83
N PHE A 56 0.90 1.03 3.19
CA PHE A 56 1.33 1.34 4.54
C PHE A 56 1.68 2.83 4.65
N ASP A 57 1.72 3.36 5.87
CA ASP A 57 2.38 4.64 6.12
C ASP A 57 3.90 4.46 5.90
N ASP A 58 4.57 5.44 5.29
CA ASP A 58 6.03 5.43 5.08
C ASP A 58 6.82 5.70 6.39
N HIS A 59 6.32 5.24 7.54
CA HIS A 59 6.95 5.47 8.82
C HIS A 59 6.93 4.19 9.64
N CYS A 60 8.12 3.66 9.94
CA CYS A 60 8.26 2.48 10.78
C CYS A 60 7.71 2.76 12.19
N PRO A 61 6.76 1.97 12.71
CA PRO A 61 6.14 2.23 14.01
C PRO A 61 7.11 2.08 15.19
N HIS A 62 8.29 1.49 14.99
CA HIS A 62 9.30 1.33 16.03
C HIS A 62 10.05 2.63 16.32
N VAL A 63 10.67 3.25 15.31
CA VAL A 63 11.55 4.43 15.47
C VAL A 63 11.05 5.68 14.73
N GLY A 64 10.00 5.56 13.91
CA GLY A 64 9.46 6.65 13.10
C GLY A 64 10.32 7.00 11.88
N SER A 65 11.30 6.18 11.53
CA SER A 65 12.10 6.35 10.32
C SER A 65 11.27 6.07 9.06
N SER A 66 11.64 6.73 7.97
CA SER A 66 11.09 6.44 6.64
C SER A 66 11.36 4.98 6.26
N MET A 67 10.41 4.35 5.56
CA MET A 67 10.54 3.00 5.02
C MET A 67 11.23 3.02 3.64
N VAL A 68 11.75 4.16 3.18
CA VAL A 68 12.55 4.25 1.95
C VAL A 68 13.79 3.35 2.08
N GLY A 69 13.86 2.34 1.22
CA GLY A 69 14.89 1.29 1.26
C GLY A 69 14.46 0.01 1.97
N ALA A 70 13.20 -0.08 2.43
CA ALA A 70 12.62 -1.30 2.96
C ALA A 70 12.63 -2.43 1.93
N VAL A 71 12.86 -3.65 2.41
CA VAL A 71 12.86 -4.86 1.60
C VAL A 71 11.53 -5.59 1.77
N VAL A 72 10.99 -6.12 0.67
CA VAL A 72 9.78 -6.94 0.66
C VAL A 72 10.15 -8.38 0.37
N GLU A 73 10.10 -9.24 1.38
CA GLU A 73 10.44 -10.67 1.27
C GLU A 73 9.34 -11.52 1.93
N ASP A 74 8.92 -12.60 1.26
CA ASP A 74 7.95 -13.57 1.77
C ASP A 74 6.65 -12.99 2.37
N GLY A 75 6.15 -11.89 1.81
CA GLY A 75 4.94 -11.24 2.33
C GLY A 75 5.18 -10.24 3.47
N GLN A 76 6.42 -10.04 3.88
CA GLN A 76 6.83 -9.20 5.00
C GLN A 76 7.61 -7.97 4.49
N VAL A 77 7.45 -6.87 5.21
CA VAL A 77 8.19 -5.63 4.97
C VAL A 77 9.19 -5.46 6.10
N GLU A 78 10.47 -5.34 5.75
CA GLU A 78 11.55 -5.11 6.70
C GLU A 78 12.08 -3.67 6.57
N CYS A 79 12.14 -2.96 7.71
CA CYS A 79 12.64 -1.59 7.83
C CYS A 79 14.17 -1.55 7.89
#